data_AF-A0A316M7X4-F1
#
_entry.id   AF-A0A316M7X4-F1
#
_cell.length_a   1.000
_cell.length_b   1.000
_cell.length_c   1.000
_cell.angle_alpha   90.00
_cell.angle_beta   90.00
_cell.angle_gamma   90.00
#
_symmetry.space_group_name_H-M   'P 1'
#
loop_
_entity.id
_entity.type
_entity.pdbx_description
1 polymer ?
#
loop_
_entity_poly.entity_id
_entity_poly.type
_entity_poly.pdbx_seq_one_letter_code
_entity_poly.pdbx_strand_id
1 'polypeptide(L)'
;IINGLTDYAHPCQVLADLMTIREHKGSFKGLKLCFVGDGNNMANSLIVGGIKVGMKVSIACPDAYRPDAEIVDWAQKNGAFEMTSSVADAVKGADVLYTDVWASMGQEGEAALRRQAFAGYQINAETLAAAAPNAMVLHCLPAHRGEEITAEAFEQHAAEIFDEAENRLHAQKAVLCKLLG
;
A
#
# COMPACT_ATOMS: atom_id res chain seq x y z
N ILE A 1 14.47 -11.57 16.83
CA ILE A 1 14.85 -10.63 15.75
C ILE A 1 13.56 -10.13 15.12
N ILE A 2 13.39 -8.83 14.93
CA ILE A 2 12.19 -8.21 14.33
C ILE A 2 12.65 -7.39 13.13
N ASN A 3 12.05 -7.60 11.96
CA ASN A 3 12.30 -6.78 10.78
C ASN A 3 11.55 -5.45 10.91
N GLY A 4 12.27 -4.37 11.18
CA GLY A 4 11.74 -3.01 11.14
C GLY A 4 11.44 -2.56 9.71
N LEU A 5 12.42 -2.70 8.81
CA LEU A 5 12.35 -2.42 7.38
C LEU A 5 13.54 -3.09 6.68
N THR A 6 13.30 -3.66 5.49
CA THR A 6 14.34 -4.03 4.51
C THR A 6 13.90 -3.61 3.11
N ASP A 7 14.81 -3.69 2.13
CA ASP A 7 14.50 -3.51 0.70
C ASP A 7 13.46 -4.53 0.19
N TYR A 8 13.32 -5.66 0.88
CA TYR A 8 12.39 -6.73 0.51
C TYR A 8 11.02 -6.63 1.17
N ALA A 9 10.96 -6.21 2.44
CA ALA A 9 9.72 -6.22 3.22
C ALA A 9 9.70 -5.19 4.36
N HIS A 10 8.49 -4.68 4.66
CA HIS A 10 8.21 -3.77 5.77
C HIS A 10 7.02 -4.29 6.62
N PRO A 11 7.18 -5.42 7.34
CA PRO A 11 6.06 -6.09 8.00
C PRO A 11 5.48 -5.30 9.18
N CYS A 12 6.28 -4.46 9.85
CA CYS A 12 5.79 -3.61 10.93
C CYS A 12 4.85 -2.50 10.44
N GLN A 13 5.07 -1.97 9.23
CA GLN A 13 4.15 -1.01 8.61
C GLN A 13 2.81 -1.69 8.33
N VAL A 14 2.83 -2.83 7.65
CA VAL A 14 1.59 -3.54 7.30
C VAL A 14 0.73 -3.95 8.49
N LEU A 15 1.33 -4.21 9.66
CA LEU A 15 0.54 -4.42 10.88
C LEU A 15 -0.19 -3.15 11.34
N ALA A 16 0.42 -1.97 11.19
CA ALA A 16 -0.23 -0.69 11.45
C ALA A 16 -1.30 -0.38 10.39
N ASP A 17 -1.02 -0.64 9.12
CA ASP A 17 -1.98 -0.45 8.02
C ASP A 17 -3.24 -1.29 8.27
N LEU A 18 -3.07 -2.57 8.58
CA LEU A 18 -4.18 -3.49 8.88
C LEU A 18 -4.93 -3.10 10.16
N MET A 19 -4.24 -2.59 11.18
CA MET A 19 -4.88 -2.03 12.37
C MET A 19 -5.79 -0.86 11.99
N THR A 20 -5.26 0.08 11.20
CA THR A 20 -5.95 1.29 10.76
C THR A 20 -7.17 0.96 9.88
N ILE A 21 -7.00 0.06 8.90
CA ILE A 21 -8.12 -0.41 8.06
C ILE A 21 -9.23 -0.99 8.93
N ARG A 22 -8.88 -1.79 9.95
CA ARG A 22 -9.87 -2.40 10.82
C ARG A 22 -10.58 -1.37 11.71
N GLU A 23 -9.88 -0.34 12.17
CA GLU A 23 -10.48 0.75 12.96
C GLU A 23 -11.48 1.57 12.14
N HIS A 24 -11.13 1.90 10.89
CA HIS A 24 -11.96 2.71 10.00
C HIS A 24 -13.10 1.93 9.32
N LYS A 25 -12.89 0.65 9.01
CA LYS A 25 -13.88 -0.18 8.27
C LYS A 25 -14.58 -1.24 9.14
N GLY A 26 -14.14 -1.45 10.38
CA GLY A 26 -14.70 -2.41 11.33
C GLY A 26 -14.35 -3.89 11.06
N SER A 27 -14.11 -4.28 9.81
CA SER A 27 -13.68 -5.64 9.45
C SER A 27 -12.93 -5.67 8.11
N PHE A 28 -12.14 -6.71 7.87
CA PHE A 28 -11.49 -6.95 6.58
C PHE A 28 -12.39 -7.65 5.55
N LYS A 29 -13.54 -8.19 5.99
CA LYS A 29 -14.34 -9.12 5.19
C LYS A 29 -14.94 -8.40 4.00
N GLY A 30 -14.62 -8.90 2.80
CA GLY A 30 -15.15 -8.37 1.55
C GLY A 30 -14.46 -7.09 1.07
N LEU A 31 -13.47 -6.57 1.82
CA LEU A 31 -12.74 -5.39 1.41
C LEU A 31 -11.72 -5.72 0.30
N LYS A 32 -11.50 -4.74 -0.58
CA LYS A 32 -10.42 -4.72 -1.56
C LYS A 32 -9.39 -3.65 -1.22
N LEU A 33 -8.14 -4.06 -1.08
CA LEU A 33 -6.97 -3.17 -0.98
C LEU A 33 -6.30 -3.06 -2.35
N CYS A 34 -6.10 -1.84 -2.84
CA CYS A 34 -5.38 -1.56 -4.07
C CYS A 34 -4.13 -0.75 -3.80
N PHE A 35 -2.97 -1.30 -4.16
CA PHE A 35 -1.71 -0.55 -4.16
C PHE A 35 -1.41 -0.04 -5.57
N VAL A 36 -1.05 1.24 -5.69
CA VAL A 36 -0.69 1.90 -6.95
C VAL A 36 0.74 2.43 -6.82
N GLY A 37 1.68 1.94 -7.64
CA GLY A 37 3.06 2.41 -7.59
C GLY A 37 4.09 1.30 -7.83
N ASP A 38 5.24 1.43 -7.17
CA ASP A 38 6.38 0.53 -7.31
C ASP A 38 6.18 -0.81 -6.59
N GLY A 39 6.59 -1.91 -7.22
CA GLY A 39 6.64 -3.25 -6.63
C GLY A 39 7.73 -3.43 -5.56
N ASN A 40 7.80 -2.51 -4.60
CA ASN A 40 8.81 -2.44 -3.57
C ASN A 40 8.48 -3.33 -2.35
N ASN A 41 9.19 -3.09 -1.25
CA ASN A 41 8.97 -3.75 0.04
C ASN A 41 7.53 -3.59 0.59
N MET A 42 6.89 -2.44 0.38
CA MET A 42 5.51 -2.18 0.77
C MET A 42 4.55 -3.01 -0.06
N ALA A 43 4.70 -3.02 -1.39
CA ALA A 43 3.89 -3.86 -2.25
C ALA A 43 3.98 -5.34 -1.84
N ASN A 44 5.20 -5.88 -1.67
CA ASN A 44 5.40 -7.26 -1.21
C ASN A 44 4.69 -7.54 0.11
N SER A 45 4.82 -6.63 1.07
CA SER A 45 4.28 -6.81 2.42
C SER A 45 2.75 -6.70 2.46
N LEU A 46 2.18 -5.75 1.71
CA LEU A 46 0.73 -5.53 1.60
C LEU A 46 0.04 -6.71 0.92
N ILE A 47 0.66 -7.31 -0.10
CA ILE A 47 0.17 -8.55 -0.73
C ILE A 47 0.00 -9.65 0.31
N VAL A 48 1.05 -9.92 1.09
CA VAL A 48 1.01 -10.96 2.11
C VAL A 48 0.01 -10.61 3.21
N GLY A 49 0.06 -9.39 3.73
CA GLY A 49 -0.81 -8.93 4.82
C GLY A 49 -2.29 -8.98 4.44
N GLY A 50 -2.66 -8.36 3.33
CA GLY A 50 -4.04 -8.30 2.85
C GLY A 50 -4.64 -9.68 2.59
N ILE A 51 -3.90 -10.57 1.93
CA ILE A 51 -4.36 -11.94 1.68
C ILE A 51 -4.51 -12.73 2.98
N LYS A 52 -3.56 -12.61 3.93
CA LYS A 52 -3.61 -13.31 5.21
C LYS A 52 -4.81 -12.91 6.07
N VAL A 53 -5.29 -11.68 5.96
CA VAL A 53 -6.51 -11.23 6.66
C VAL A 53 -7.80 -11.42 5.85
N GLY A 54 -7.70 -11.99 4.65
CA GLY A 54 -8.84 -12.33 3.79
C GLY A 54 -9.38 -11.19 2.92
N MET A 55 -8.60 -10.13 2.70
CA MET A 55 -8.93 -9.08 1.75
C MET A 55 -8.64 -9.53 0.31
N LYS A 56 -9.30 -8.90 -0.65
CA LYS A 56 -8.85 -8.90 -2.05
C LYS A 56 -7.70 -7.91 -2.18
N VAL A 57 -6.66 -8.26 -2.91
CA VAL A 57 -5.52 -7.36 -3.15
C VAL A 57 -5.32 -7.15 -4.63
N SER A 58 -5.20 -5.89 -5.04
CA SER A 58 -4.87 -5.48 -6.41
C SER A 58 -3.63 -4.62 -6.43
N ILE A 59 -2.76 -4.82 -7.44
CA ILE A 59 -1.55 -4.02 -7.64
C ILE A 59 -1.60 -3.37 -9.02
N ALA A 60 -1.44 -2.05 -9.05
CA ALA A 60 -1.22 -1.29 -10.26
C ALA A 60 0.26 -0.87 -10.33
N CYS A 61 1.04 -1.50 -11.21
CA CYS A 61 2.45 -1.19 -11.38
C CYS A 61 2.87 -1.32 -12.86
N PRO A 62 3.85 -0.54 -13.35
CA PRO A 62 4.40 -0.78 -14.67
C PRO A 62 5.14 -2.12 -14.74
N ASP A 63 5.21 -2.73 -15.92
CA ASP A 63 5.72 -4.10 -16.10
C ASP A 63 7.18 -4.29 -15.63
N ALA A 64 7.99 -3.24 -15.71
CA ALA A 64 9.38 -3.24 -15.29
C ALA A 64 9.57 -3.12 -13.77
N TYR A 65 8.50 -2.84 -13.01
CA TYR A 65 8.51 -2.51 -11.59
C TYR A 65 7.53 -3.38 -10.80
N ARG A 66 7.46 -4.67 -11.17
CA ARG A 66 6.56 -5.63 -10.52
C ARG A 66 7.10 -6.05 -9.14
N PRO A 67 6.21 -6.39 -8.20
CA PRO A 67 6.58 -7.03 -6.94
C PRO A 67 7.36 -8.34 -7.18
N ASP A 68 7.94 -8.87 -6.10
CA ASP A 68 8.69 -10.11 -6.15
C ASP A 68 7.86 -11.26 -6.74
N ALA A 69 8.46 -12.00 -7.68
CA ALA A 69 7.76 -13.04 -8.43
C ALA A 69 7.26 -14.19 -7.53
N GLU A 70 8.00 -14.55 -6.48
CA GLU A 70 7.58 -15.59 -5.55
C GLU A 70 6.38 -15.13 -4.71
N ILE A 71 6.34 -13.86 -4.32
CA ILE A 71 5.19 -13.26 -3.63
C ILE A 71 3.96 -13.22 -4.54
N VAL A 72 4.12 -12.83 -5.81
CA VAL A 72 3.03 -12.82 -6.80
C VAL A 72 2.48 -14.24 -7.03
N ASP A 73 3.36 -15.21 -7.23
CA ASP A 73 2.98 -16.61 -7.42
C ASP A 73 2.28 -17.18 -6.17
N TRP A 74 2.78 -16.83 -4.98
CA TRP A 74 2.15 -17.20 -3.73
C TRP A 74 0.75 -16.58 -3.61
N ALA A 75 0.61 -15.30 -3.95
CA ALA A 75 -0.65 -14.56 -3.86
C ALA A 75 -1.73 -15.17 -4.75
N GLN A 76 -1.40 -15.49 -5.99
CA GLN A 76 -2.31 -16.15 -6.94
C GLN A 76 -2.84 -17.50 -6.44
N LYS A 77 -2.05 -18.22 -5.65
CA LYS A 77 -2.41 -19.55 -5.12
C LYS A 77 -3.17 -19.48 -3.80
N ASN A 78 -3.06 -18.39 -3.05
CA ASN A 78 -3.50 -18.31 -1.66
C ASN A 78 -4.59 -17.26 -1.38
N GLY A 79 -4.92 -16.40 -2.34
CA GLY A 79 -5.89 -15.33 -2.12
C GLY A 79 -6.54 -14.81 -3.40
N ALA A 80 -7.42 -13.83 -3.22
CA ALA A 80 -7.97 -13.07 -4.33
C ALA A 80 -7.00 -11.95 -4.70
N PHE A 81 -6.14 -12.22 -5.68
CA PHE A 81 -5.07 -11.33 -6.10
C PHE A 81 -5.17 -10.97 -7.58
N GLU A 82 -4.95 -9.70 -7.91
CA GLU A 82 -4.81 -9.22 -9.28
C GLU A 82 -3.64 -8.24 -9.39
N MET A 83 -2.94 -8.26 -10.52
CA MET A 83 -1.87 -7.32 -10.84
C MET A 83 -2.03 -6.88 -12.29
N THR A 84 -1.98 -5.57 -12.52
CA THR A 84 -2.18 -4.97 -13.84
C THR A 84 -1.34 -3.70 -13.98
N SER A 85 -1.07 -3.28 -15.21
CA SER A 85 -0.49 -1.97 -15.49
C SER A 85 -1.55 -0.86 -15.58
N SER A 86 -2.83 -1.19 -15.62
CA SER A 86 -3.94 -0.23 -15.67
C SER A 86 -4.37 0.21 -14.27
N VAL A 87 -4.05 1.45 -13.91
CA VAL A 87 -4.47 2.06 -12.63
C VAL A 87 -5.99 2.05 -12.50
N ALA A 88 -6.72 2.43 -13.55
CA ALA A 88 -8.18 2.48 -13.56
C ALA A 88 -8.81 1.10 -13.27
N ASP A 89 -8.25 0.02 -13.82
CA ASP A 89 -8.76 -1.33 -13.57
C ASP A 89 -8.42 -1.80 -12.15
N ALA A 90 -7.21 -1.52 -11.67
CA ALA A 90 -6.76 -1.92 -10.34
C ALA A 90 -7.58 -1.23 -9.24
N VAL A 91 -7.81 0.09 -9.33
CA VAL A 91 -8.51 0.84 -8.28
C VAL A 91 -10.01 0.59 -8.26
N LYS A 92 -10.57 0.01 -9.33
CA LYS A 92 -12.02 -0.18 -9.47
C LYS A 92 -12.60 -0.96 -8.30
N GLY A 93 -13.49 -0.30 -7.56
CA GLY A 93 -14.18 -0.86 -6.40
C GLY A 93 -13.26 -1.19 -5.22
N ALA A 94 -12.07 -0.58 -5.14
CA ALA A 94 -11.20 -0.69 -3.98
C ALA A 94 -11.77 0.10 -2.79
N ASP A 95 -11.76 -0.51 -1.60
CA ASP A 95 -12.19 0.11 -0.35
C ASP A 95 -11.05 0.87 0.34
N VAL A 96 -9.82 0.47 0.01
CA VAL A 96 -8.56 1.04 0.50
C VAL A 96 -7.65 1.25 -0.71
N LEU A 97 -7.28 2.50 -0.98
CA LEU A 97 -6.20 2.82 -1.91
C LEU A 97 -4.92 3.02 -1.10
N TYR A 98 -3.81 2.54 -1.63
CA TYR A 98 -2.50 2.65 -1.03
C TYR A 98 -1.50 3.10 -2.10
N THR A 99 -0.59 3.99 -1.75
CA THR A 99 0.56 4.31 -2.59
C THR A 99 1.79 4.58 -1.72
N ASP A 100 2.94 4.65 -2.37
CA ASP A 100 4.24 4.93 -1.76
C ASP A 100 5.09 5.69 -2.77
N VAL A 101 6.18 6.30 -2.29
CA VAL A 101 7.11 7.06 -3.11
C VAL A 101 7.62 6.23 -4.28
N TRP A 102 7.65 6.83 -5.46
CA TRP A 102 8.09 6.13 -6.66
C TRP A 102 9.57 5.77 -6.62
N ALA A 103 10.42 6.61 -6.03
CA ALA A 103 11.82 6.34 -5.79
C ALA A 103 12.05 6.16 -4.28
N SER A 104 12.34 4.93 -3.87
CA SER A 104 12.61 4.60 -2.47
C SER A 104 14.01 5.06 -2.03
N MET A 105 14.32 4.97 -0.73
CA MET A 105 15.66 5.26 -0.22
C MET A 105 16.73 4.44 -0.96
N GLY A 106 17.79 5.11 -1.45
CA GLY A 106 18.86 4.48 -2.24
C GLY A 106 18.64 4.51 -3.75
N GLN A 107 17.50 5.02 -4.23
CA GLN A 107 17.18 5.18 -5.66
C GLN A 107 17.17 6.65 -6.10
N GLU A 108 17.80 7.55 -5.36
CA GLU A 108 17.74 9.00 -5.61
C GLU A 108 18.31 9.37 -6.99
N GLY A 109 19.33 8.62 -7.45
CA GLY A 109 19.92 8.78 -8.78
C GLY A 109 18.99 8.39 -9.93
N GLU A 110 17.95 7.61 -9.67
CA GLU A 110 16.96 7.15 -10.65
C GLU A 110 15.67 7.97 -10.63
N ALA A 111 15.53 8.95 -9.73
CA ALA A 111 14.29 9.68 -9.51
C ALA A 111 13.66 10.25 -10.79
N ALA A 112 14.47 10.79 -11.71
CA ALA A 112 13.97 11.33 -12.97
C ALA A 112 13.41 10.24 -13.91
N LEU A 113 14.07 9.08 -13.99
CA LEU A 113 13.62 7.94 -14.78
C LEU A 113 12.32 7.37 -14.22
N ARG A 114 12.25 7.22 -12.89
CA ARG A 114 11.10 6.67 -12.20
C ARG A 114 9.90 7.62 -12.29
N ARG A 115 10.11 8.94 -12.17
CA ARG A 115 9.05 9.93 -12.41
C ARG A 115 8.41 9.81 -13.79
N GLN A 116 9.17 9.42 -14.82
CA GLN A 116 8.62 9.15 -16.15
C GLN A 116 7.91 7.80 -16.21
N ALA A 117 8.49 6.75 -15.62
CA ALA A 117 7.90 5.41 -15.64
C ALA A 117 6.58 5.32 -14.86
N PHE A 118 6.48 6.05 -13.76
CA PHE A 118 5.29 6.12 -12.91
C PHE A 118 4.37 7.29 -13.26
N ALA A 119 4.63 8.00 -14.37
CA ALA A 119 3.72 9.02 -14.87
C ALA A 119 2.35 8.38 -15.20
N GLY A 120 1.34 8.67 -14.38
CA GLY A 120 0.01 8.05 -14.44
C GLY A 120 -0.32 7.08 -13.30
N TYR A 121 0.65 6.73 -12.45
CA TYR A 121 0.48 5.92 -11.23
C TYR A 121 0.37 6.82 -9.98
N GLN A 122 -0.45 7.87 -10.09
CA GLN A 122 -0.71 8.83 -9.01
C GLN A 122 -2.11 8.61 -8.43
N ILE A 123 -2.21 8.63 -7.10
CA ILE A 123 -3.48 8.77 -6.39
C ILE A 123 -3.95 10.22 -6.50
N ASN A 124 -5.04 10.40 -7.25
CA ASN A 124 -5.67 11.69 -7.55
C ASN A 124 -7.21 11.57 -7.56
N ALA A 125 -7.89 12.67 -7.87
CA ALA A 125 -9.35 12.72 -7.91
C ALA A 125 -9.98 11.66 -8.85
N GLU A 126 -9.35 11.34 -9.99
CA GLU A 126 -9.86 10.33 -10.92
C GLU A 126 -9.74 8.92 -10.33
N THR A 127 -8.61 8.60 -9.70
CA THR A 127 -8.43 7.31 -9.01
C THR A 127 -9.42 7.14 -7.86
N LEU A 128 -9.66 8.21 -7.08
CA LEU A 128 -10.63 8.22 -5.99
C LEU A 128 -12.06 8.03 -6.52
N ALA A 129 -12.41 8.66 -7.63
CA ALA A 129 -13.72 8.52 -8.26
C ALA A 129 -13.97 7.11 -8.82
N ALA A 130 -12.92 6.39 -9.22
CA ALA A 130 -13.00 5.01 -9.70
C ALA A 130 -13.04 3.97 -8.57
N ALA A 131 -12.61 4.33 -7.36
CA ALA A 131 -12.65 3.48 -6.17
C ALA A 131 -14.07 3.26 -5.63
N ALA A 132 -14.21 2.46 -4.58
CA ALA A 132 -15.50 2.28 -3.92
C ALA A 132 -15.98 3.59 -3.26
N PRO A 133 -17.30 3.82 -3.10
CA PRO A 133 -17.80 4.92 -2.30
C PRO A 133 -17.23 4.87 -0.88
N ASN A 134 -16.71 5.99 -0.38
CA ASN A 134 -16.03 6.08 0.92
C ASN A 134 -14.74 5.24 1.00
N ALA A 135 -14.04 5.04 -0.12
CA ALA A 135 -12.68 4.51 -0.09
C ALA A 135 -11.79 5.38 0.81
N MET A 136 -10.91 4.73 1.57
CA MET A 136 -9.87 5.41 2.36
C MET A 136 -8.56 5.38 1.59
N VAL A 137 -7.67 6.33 1.88
CA VAL A 137 -6.31 6.35 1.31
C VAL A 137 -5.30 6.18 2.42
N LEU A 138 -4.34 5.29 2.21
CA LEU A 138 -3.21 5.07 3.10
C LEU A 138 -1.89 5.35 2.37
N HIS A 139 -0.88 5.73 3.14
CA HIS A 139 0.45 6.08 2.65
C HIS A 139 1.46 5.95 3.80
N CYS A 140 2.46 5.06 3.66
CA CYS A 140 3.42 4.74 4.74
C CYS A 140 4.30 5.89 5.21
N LEU A 141 4.42 6.94 4.39
CA LEU A 141 5.21 8.17 4.58
C LEU A 141 6.73 7.93 4.47
N PRO A 142 7.51 8.96 4.10
CA PRO A 142 7.09 10.33 3.71
C PRO A 142 6.39 10.37 2.35
N ALA A 143 5.54 11.37 2.12
CA ALA A 143 4.85 11.56 0.83
C ALA A 143 5.48 12.72 0.03
N HIS A 144 5.62 12.53 -1.28
CA HIS A 144 5.93 13.56 -2.26
C HIS A 144 4.65 14.04 -2.96
N ARG A 145 4.00 15.04 -2.35
CA ARG A 145 2.79 15.67 -2.92
C ARG A 145 3.07 16.18 -4.33
N GLY A 146 2.23 15.76 -5.28
CA GLY A 146 2.38 16.04 -6.71
C GLY A 146 3.07 14.92 -7.50
N GLU A 147 3.62 13.90 -6.83
CA GLU A 147 4.16 12.69 -7.44
C GLU A 147 3.20 11.52 -7.24
N GLU A 148 3.40 10.64 -6.26
CA GLU A 148 2.57 9.46 -6.03
C GLU A 148 1.15 9.81 -5.56
N ILE A 149 0.96 10.98 -4.94
CA ILE A 149 -0.34 11.45 -4.47
C ILE A 149 -0.48 12.96 -4.68
N THR A 150 -1.65 13.46 -5.09
CA THR A 150 -1.88 14.91 -5.17
C THR A 150 -2.00 15.52 -3.78
N ALA A 151 -1.73 16.83 -3.67
CA ALA A 151 -1.88 17.54 -2.39
C ALA A 151 -3.32 17.47 -1.88
N GLU A 152 -4.32 17.58 -2.77
CA GLU A 152 -5.74 17.52 -2.41
C GLU A 152 -6.14 16.15 -1.89
N ALA A 153 -5.70 15.07 -2.55
CA ALA A 153 -5.98 13.71 -2.10
C ALA A 153 -5.31 13.44 -0.75
N PHE A 154 -4.05 13.88 -0.58
CA PHE A 154 -3.35 13.75 0.70
C PHE A 154 -4.09 14.50 1.83
N GLU A 155 -4.46 15.76 1.62
CA GLU A 155 -5.13 16.56 2.65
C GLU A 155 -6.54 16.04 2.97
N GLN A 156 -7.28 15.54 1.96
CA GLN A 156 -8.59 14.94 2.15
C GLN A 156 -8.54 13.69 3.05
N HIS A 157 -7.44 12.93 2.99
CA HIS A 157 -7.24 11.67 3.70
C HIS A 157 -6.17 11.77 4.80
N ALA A 158 -5.81 13.00 5.19
CA ALA A 158 -4.74 13.22 6.16
C ALA A 158 -5.03 12.57 7.51
N ALA A 159 -6.31 12.55 7.93
CA ALA A 159 -6.71 11.95 9.19
C ALA A 159 -6.31 10.47 9.25
N GLU A 160 -6.75 9.64 8.30
CA GLU A 160 -6.40 8.22 8.32
C GLU A 160 -4.91 7.95 8.02
N ILE A 161 -4.22 8.78 7.23
CA ILE A 161 -2.78 8.65 6.98
C ILE A 161 -1.98 8.92 8.29
N PHE A 162 -2.41 9.87 9.10
CA PHE A 162 -1.75 10.14 10.38
C PHE A 162 -2.15 9.14 11.47
N ASP A 163 -3.37 8.61 11.45
CA ASP A 163 -3.75 7.46 12.29
C ASP A 163 -2.88 6.23 11.94
N GLU A 164 -2.64 5.97 10.65
CA GLU A 164 -1.74 4.91 10.18
C GLU A 164 -0.33 5.07 10.75
N ALA A 165 0.21 6.29 10.71
CA ALA A 165 1.51 6.60 11.27
C ALA A 165 1.55 6.41 12.81
N GLU A 166 0.51 6.84 13.53
CA GLU A 166 0.40 6.64 14.99
C GLU A 166 0.31 5.14 15.32
N ASN A 167 -0.46 4.38 14.54
CA ASN A 167 -0.69 2.95 14.75
C ASN A 167 0.58 2.10 14.64
N ARG A 168 1.65 2.62 14.04
CA ARG A 168 3.00 2.01 14.12
C ARG A 168 3.44 1.78 15.56
N LEU A 169 3.19 2.74 16.46
CA LEU A 169 3.53 2.61 17.87
C LEU A 169 2.77 1.43 18.50
N HIS A 170 1.46 1.36 18.26
CA HIS A 170 0.58 0.37 18.87
C HIS A 170 0.85 -1.05 18.34
N ALA A 171 0.95 -1.18 17.01
CA ALA A 171 1.27 -2.45 16.36
C ALA A 171 2.63 -2.99 16.82
N GLN A 172 3.66 -2.14 16.86
CA GLN A 172 4.99 -2.58 17.28
C GLN A 172 5.06 -2.90 18.79
N LYS A 173 4.34 -2.18 19.65
CA LYS A 173 4.18 -2.57 21.06
C LYS A 173 3.60 -3.98 21.18
N ALA A 174 2.57 -4.30 20.39
CA ALA A 174 1.97 -5.64 20.40
C ALA A 174 2.96 -6.71 19.93
N VAL A 175 3.75 -6.44 18.88
CA VAL A 175 4.80 -7.35 18.40
C VAL A 175 5.86 -7.61 19.48
N LEU A 176 6.32 -6.56 20.16
CA LEU A 176 7.30 -6.69 21.25
C LEU A 176 6.73 -7.52 22.41
N CYS A 177 5.52 -7.20 22.88
CA CYS A 177 4.87 -7.97 23.94
C CYS A 177 4.67 -9.44 23.56
N LYS A 178 4.30 -9.73 22.31
CA LYS A 178 4.06 -11.10 21.84
C LYS A 178 5.32 -11.96 21.75
N LEU A 179 6.47 -11.34 21.45
CA LEU A 179 7.73 -12.05 21.24
C LEU A 179 8.62 -12.11 22.48
N LEU A 180 8.46 -11.17 23.41
CA LEU A 180 9.29 -11.02 24.61
C LEU A 180 8.54 -11.33 25.92
N GLY A 181 7.21 -11.43 25.88
CA GLY A 181 6.34 -11.80 27.01
C GLY A 181 5.79 -13.20 26.88
#